data_AF-A0A1H2SJ19-F1
#
_entry.id   AF-A0A1H2SJ19-F1
#
_cell.length_a   1.000
_cell.length_b   1.000
_cell.length_c   1.000
_cell.angle_alpha   90.00
_cell.angle_beta   90.00
_cell.angle_gamma   90.00
#
_symmetry.space_group_name_H-M   'P 1'
#
loop_
_entity.id
_entity.type
_entity.pdbx_description
1 polymer ?
#
loop_
_entity_poly.entity_id
_entity_poly.type
_entity_poly.pdbx_seq_one_letter_code
_entity_poly.pdbx_strand_id
1 'polypeptide(L)'
;MNKNLQHNLNQIGQGFQIKRIDQEDCLYKDLGEYDIEISGGHRKNGPFHLYVWRKKGLRIVYRKLDVRSISRLKFELNLVMELHEGSKQGIKWPEEE
;
A
#
# COMPACT_ATOMS: atom_id res chain seq x y z
N MET A 1 10.32 -16.08 -8.09
CA MET A 1 9.14 -15.18 -7.96
C MET A 1 8.12 -15.81 -7.01
N ASN A 2 7.68 -15.09 -5.98
CA ASN A 2 6.75 -15.63 -4.99
C ASN A 2 5.34 -15.78 -5.61
N LYS A 3 4.86 -17.03 -5.75
CA LYS A 3 3.57 -17.34 -6.38
C LYS A 3 2.37 -16.71 -5.66
N ASN A 4 2.44 -16.59 -4.32
CA ASN A 4 1.37 -15.95 -3.55
C ASN A 4 1.34 -14.44 -3.78
N LEU A 5 2.52 -13.81 -3.81
CA LEU A 5 2.61 -12.37 -4.05
C LEU A 5 2.13 -12.00 -5.45
N GLN A 6 2.47 -12.82 -6.47
CA GLN A 6 1.95 -12.65 -7.82
C GLN A 6 0.43 -12.84 -7.89
N HIS A 7 -0.10 -13.84 -7.19
CA HIS A 7 -1.55 -14.04 -7.09
C HIS A 7 -2.23 -12.81 -6.47
N ASN A 8 -1.69 -12.29 -5.37
CA ASN A 8 -2.18 -11.08 -4.70
C ASN A 8 -2.11 -9.85 -5.61
N LEU A 9 -1.02 -9.66 -6.35
CA LEU A 9 -0.88 -8.59 -7.36
C LEU A 9 -2.02 -8.66 -8.39
N ASN A 10 -2.29 -9.85 -8.93
CA ASN A 10 -3.36 -10.04 -9.91
C ASN A 10 -4.75 -9.74 -9.32
N GLN A 11 -4.95 -9.94 -8.02
CA GLN A 11 -6.21 -9.63 -7.35
C GLN A 11 -6.39 -8.14 -7.07
N ILE A 12 -5.33 -7.42 -6.69
CA ILE A 12 -5.40 -5.98 -6.36
C ILE A 12 -5.62 -5.14 -7.61
N GLY A 13 -4.95 -5.47 -8.72
CA GLY A 13 -5.18 -4.84 -10.02
C GLY A 13 -4.11 -3.84 -10.45
N GLN A 14 -4.45 -3.02 -11.45
CA GLN A 14 -3.49 -2.23 -12.22
C GLN A 14 -2.77 -1.14 -11.41
N GLY A 15 -1.51 -0.91 -11.79
CA GLY A 15 -0.64 0.13 -11.23
C GLY A 15 0.19 -0.32 -10.02
N PHE A 16 -0.07 -1.51 -9.47
CA PHE A 16 0.85 -2.15 -8.54
C PHE A 16 1.92 -2.94 -9.29
N GLN A 17 3.10 -3.03 -8.69
CA GLN A 17 4.21 -3.88 -9.12
C GLN A 17 4.84 -4.56 -7.91
N ILE A 18 5.58 -5.65 -8.12
CA ILE A 18 6.40 -6.25 -7.07
C ILE A 18 7.72 -5.47 -7.03
N LYS A 19 8.08 -4.94 -5.86
CA LYS A 19 9.33 -4.21 -5.63
C LYS A 19 9.99 -4.75 -4.36
N ARG A 20 11.32 -4.90 -4.38
CA ARG A 20 12.07 -5.29 -3.19
C ARG A 20 12.38 -4.06 -2.34
N ILE A 21 11.86 -4.03 -1.11
CA ILE A 21 11.99 -2.93 -0.13
C ILE A 21 12.38 -3.58 1.20
N ASP A 22 13.39 -3.05 1.89
CA ASP A 22 13.86 -3.56 3.19
C ASP A 22 14.08 -5.08 3.24
N GLN A 23 14.68 -5.60 2.17
CA GLN A 23 14.95 -7.03 1.94
C GLN A 23 13.72 -7.93 1.72
N GLU A 24 12.50 -7.37 1.71
CA GLU A 24 11.23 -8.05 1.43
C GLU A 24 10.69 -7.72 0.04
N ASP A 25 10.02 -8.69 -0.62
CA ASP A 25 9.23 -8.42 -1.83
C ASP A 25 7.85 -7.87 -1.42
N CYS A 26 7.62 -6.59 -1.71
CA CYS A 26 6.37 -5.88 -1.40
C CYS A 26 5.56 -5.61 -2.67
N LEU A 27 4.25 -5.40 -2.53
CA LEU A 27 3.47 -4.76 -3.59
C LEU A 27 3.62 -3.25 -3.43
N TYR A 28 3.93 -2.58 -4.54
CA TYR A 28 4.27 -1.17 -4.54
C TYR A 28 3.52 -0.43 -5.64
N LYS A 29 3.07 0.79 -5.36
CA LYS A 29 2.47 1.70 -6.34
C LYS A 29 2.96 3.13 -6.11
N ASP A 30 3.46 3.75 -7.17
CA ASP A 30 3.87 5.16 -7.17
C ASP A 30 2.66 6.06 -7.42
N LEU A 31 2.47 7.07 -6.58
CA LEU A 31 1.42 8.09 -6.68
C LEU A 31 2.00 9.52 -6.81
N GLY A 32 3.23 9.67 -7.30
CA GLY A 32 3.90 10.96 -7.44
C GLY A 32 4.60 11.37 -6.16
N GLU A 33 3.99 12.25 -5.36
CA GLU A 33 4.57 12.67 -4.06
C GLU A 33 4.48 11.61 -2.97
N TYR A 34 3.66 10.59 -3.21
CA TYR A 34 3.39 9.51 -2.27
C TYR A 34 3.69 8.15 -2.89
N ASP A 35 3.97 7.17 -2.04
CA ASP A 35 4.14 5.77 -2.40
C ASP A 35 3.19 4.91 -1.57
N ILE A 36 2.55 3.93 -2.20
CA ILE A 36 1.87 2.84 -1.49
C ILE A 36 2.82 1.65 -1.42
N GLU A 37 2.96 1.10 -0.22
CA GLU A 37 3.68 -0.13 0.06
C GLU A 37 2.76 -1.13 0.77
N ILE A 38 2.77 -2.39 0.33
CA ILE A 38 2.06 -3.49 0.97
C ILE A 38 3.04 -4.63 1.24
N SER A 39 3.36 -4.86 2.52
CA SER A 39 4.20 -5.98 2.97
C SER A 39 3.39 -7.14 3.53
N GLY A 40 4.03 -8.29 3.77
CA GLY A 40 3.45 -9.50 4.36
C GLY A 40 2.75 -10.44 3.37
N GLY A 41 2.42 -9.97 2.17
CA GLY A 41 1.69 -10.71 1.12
C GLY A 41 2.43 -11.91 0.50
N HIS A 42 3.63 -12.23 0.98
CA HIS A 42 4.45 -13.34 0.53
C HIS A 42 4.08 -14.68 1.21
N ARG A 43 3.38 -14.64 2.35
CA ARG A 43 2.93 -15.84 3.10
C ARG A 43 1.45 -16.12 2.84
N LYS A 44 1.09 -17.40 2.63
CA LYS A 44 -0.29 -17.83 2.28
C LYS A 44 -1.36 -17.34 3.27
N ASN A 45 -1.04 -17.29 4.57
CA ASN A 45 -1.95 -16.88 5.64
C ASN A 45 -1.40 -15.68 6.44
N GLY A 46 -0.39 -14.99 5.91
CA GLY A 46 0.17 -13.81 6.57
C GLY A 46 -0.76 -12.61 6.42
N PRO A 47 -0.79 -11.69 7.39
CA PRO A 47 -1.47 -10.42 7.18
C PRO A 47 -0.75 -9.55 6.14
N PHE A 48 -1.52 -8.66 5.53
CA PHE A 48 -0.98 -7.52 4.79
C PHE A 48 -0.78 -6.34 5.74
N HIS A 49 0.30 -5.59 5.51
CA HIS A 49 0.53 -4.30 6.15
C HIS A 49 0.63 -3.24 5.05
N LEU A 50 -0.30 -2.28 5.08
CA LEU A 50 -0.40 -1.20 4.11
C LEU A 50 0.23 0.06 4.70
N TYR A 51 1.12 0.68 3.95
CA TYR A 51 1.75 1.95 4.28
C TYR A 51 1.61 2.92 3.11
N VAL A 52 1.34 4.17 3.42
CA VAL A 52 1.46 5.28 2.48
C VAL A 52 2.59 6.17 2.97
N TRP A 53 3.62 6.29 2.16
CA TRP A 53 4.77 7.13 2.44
C TRP A 53 4.63 8.44 1.67
N ARG A 54 4.98 9.56 2.31
CA ARG A 54 5.31 10.79 1.61
C ARG A 54 6.79 10.79 1.30
N LYS A 55 7.15 10.90 0.02
CA LYS A 55 8.55 10.93 -0.44
C LYS A 55 9.30 12.11 0.15
N LYS A 56 8.64 13.27 0.21
CA LYS A 56 9.19 14.46 0.88
C LYS A 56 9.19 14.25 2.39
N GLY A 57 10.39 14.16 2.97
CA GLY A 57 10.58 13.94 4.41
C GLY A 57 10.50 12.48 4.84
N LEU A 58 10.32 11.53 3.89
CA LEU A 58 10.34 10.08 4.12
C LEU A 58 9.52 9.66 5.35
N ARG A 59 8.25 10.05 5.38
CA ARG A 59 7.35 9.80 6.52
C ARG A 59 6.13 8.99 6.11
N ILE A 60 5.65 8.17 7.02
CA ILE A 60 4.35 7.50 6.86
C ILE A 60 3.26 8.55 7.11
N VAL A 61 2.31 8.63 6.18
CA VAL A 61 1.15 9.53 6.26
C VAL A 61 -0.17 8.77 6.43
N TYR A 62 -0.14 7.46 6.22
CA TYR A 62 -1.22 6.53 6.51
C TYR A 62 -0.65 5.12 6.69
N ARG A 63 -1.15 4.37 7.67
CA ARG A 63 -0.91 2.93 7.76
C ARG A 63 -2.12 2.14 8.20
N LYS A 64 -2.20 0.91 7.71
CA LYS A 64 -3.12 -0.11 8.19
C LYS A 64 -2.38 -1.43 8.40
N LEU A 65 -2.39 -1.93 9.63
CA LEU A 65 -1.69 -3.15 10.02
C LEU A 65 -2.65 -4.32 10.18
N ASP A 66 -2.12 -5.54 10.08
CA ASP A 66 -2.85 -6.80 10.30
C ASP A 66 -4.11 -6.97 9.42
N VAL A 67 -4.03 -6.59 8.15
CA VAL A 67 -5.13 -6.76 7.20
C VAL A 67 -5.15 -8.20 6.70
N ARG A 68 -6.10 -9.01 7.17
CA ARG A 68 -6.10 -10.47 6.94
C ARG A 68 -6.90 -10.96 5.74
N SER A 69 -7.52 -10.07 4.97
CA SER A 69 -8.27 -10.45 3.77
C SER A 69 -8.02 -9.50 2.62
N ILE A 70 -7.97 -10.06 1.41
CA ILE A 70 -7.84 -9.29 0.17
C ILE A 70 -9.02 -8.32 0.01
N SER A 71 -10.24 -8.72 0.36
CA SER A 71 -11.41 -7.84 0.30
C SER A 71 -11.26 -6.63 1.23
N ARG A 72 -10.74 -6.81 2.45
CA ARG A 72 -10.46 -5.69 3.35
C ARG A 72 -9.32 -4.83 2.80
N LEU A 73 -8.26 -5.44 2.27
CA LEU A 73 -7.16 -4.71 1.66
C LEU A 73 -7.64 -3.82 0.50
N LYS A 74 -8.51 -4.33 -0.37
CA LYS A 74 -9.11 -3.55 -1.46
C LYS A 74 -9.92 -2.37 -0.95
N PHE A 75 -10.70 -2.57 0.12
CA PHE A 75 -11.44 -1.47 0.76
C PHE A 75 -10.48 -0.38 1.29
N GLU A 76 -9.41 -0.77 1.99
CA GLU A 76 -8.40 0.17 2.50
C GLU A 76 -7.68 0.90 1.37
N LEU A 77 -7.39 0.22 0.27
CA LEU A 77 -6.79 0.83 -0.91
C LEU A 77 -7.72 1.87 -1.56
N ASN A 78 -9.02 1.60 -1.67
CA ASN A 78 -9.97 2.58 -2.18
C ASN A 78 -9.98 3.84 -1.32
N LEU A 79 -10.00 3.69 0.01
CA LEU A 79 -9.91 4.82 0.95
C LEU A 79 -8.60 5.60 0.75
N VAL A 80 -7.47 4.91 0.62
CA VAL A 80 -6.17 5.56 0.33
C VAL A 80 -6.21 6.35 -0.98
N MET A 81 -6.86 5.83 -2.02
CA MET A 81 -6.98 6.55 -3.30
C MET A 81 -7.86 7.80 -3.16
N GLU A 82 -8.94 7.75 -2.38
CA GLU A 82 -9.79 8.90 -2.07
C GLU A 82 -9.02 9.97 -1.29
N LEU A 83 -8.26 9.57 -0.26
CA LEU A 83 -7.41 10.48 0.51
C LEU A 83 -6.32 11.12 -0.35
N HIS A 84 -5.71 10.34 -1.26
CA HIS A 84 -4.73 10.87 -2.19
C HIS A 84 -5.32 11.95 -3.10
N GLU A 85 -6.53 11.74 -3.63
CA GLU A 85 -7.21 12.75 -4.45
C GLU A 85 -7.60 14.00 -3.63
N GLY A 86 -8.04 13.81 -2.39
CA GLY A 86 -8.27 14.91 -1.45
C GLY A 86 -6.98 15.71 -1.15
N SER A 87 -5.84 15.04 -1.05
CA SER A 87 -4.56 15.69 -0.74
C SER A 87 -4.10 16.66 -1.84
N LYS A 88 -4.46 16.41 -3.10
CA LYS A 88 -4.22 17.33 -4.21
C LYS A 88 -5.01 18.64 -4.08
N GLN A 89 -6.08 18.62 -3.28
CA GLN A 89 -6.93 19.77 -2.96
C GLN A 89 -6.57 20.40 -1.59
N GLY A 90 -5.46 19.97 -0.98
CA GLY A 90 -4.98 20.51 0.30
C GLY A 90 -5.55 19.82 1.54
N ILE A 91 -6.31 18.73 1.39
CA ILE A 91 -6.75 17.91 2.53
C ILE A 91 -5.55 17.16 3.10
N LYS A 92 -5.28 17.31 4.39
CA LYS A 92 -4.19 16.59 5.05
C LYS A 92 -4.50 15.09 5.17
N TRP A 93 -3.46 14.27 5.06
CA TRP A 93 -3.56 12.87 5.44
C TRP A 93 -3.73 12.71 6.96
N PRO A 94 -4.29 11.58 7.44
CA PRO A 94 -4.57 11.38 8.86
C PRO A 94 -3.34 11.47 9.77
N GLU A 95 -2.15 11.09 9.28
CA GLU A 95 -0.91 11.12 10.07
C GLU A 95 0.00 12.33 9.73
N GLU A 96 -0.52 13.35 9.02
CA GLU A 96 0.20 14.57 8.65
C GLU A 96 -0.06 15.78 9.58
N GLU A 97 -0.28 15.52 10.87
CA GLU A 97 -0.45 16.57 11.88
C GLU A 97 0.74 17.56 11.88
#